data_AF-A0A0Q7Z8V8-F1
#
_entry.id   AF-A0A0Q7Z8V8-F1
#
_cell.length_a   1.000
_cell.length_b   1.000
_cell.length_c   1.000
_cell.angle_alpha   90.00
_cell.angle_beta   90.00
_cell.angle_gamma   90.00
#
_symmetry.space_group_name_H-M   'P 1'
#
loop_
_entity.id
_entity.type
_entity.pdbx_description
1 polymer ?
#
loop_
_entity_poly.entity_id
_entity_poly.type
_entity_poly.pdbx_seq_one_letter_code
_entity_poly.pdbx_strand_id
1 'polypeptide(L)'
;MVGLPGAGKTAQARRIEADTGALRLTPDEWMVPLFGHTDEAEKRALLEGRFIWVAHQSLRGGLSVILDFGCWSIEERYAIRDVAARAEASFSLHHLEVGEAERRARAEVRWQRDTTSAYEMSSDDHDGFLASFTPPTAAEVAGEPLPAAPRTFESWSHWASQRWPSLPRLDLS
;
A
#
# COMPACT_ATOMS: atom_id res chain seq x y z
N MET A 1 -2.92 0.18 -4.57
CA MET A 1 -1.87 0.27 -5.61
C MET A 1 -0.73 -0.66 -5.26
N VAL A 2 -0.22 -1.43 -6.23
CA VAL A 2 0.85 -2.42 -6.04
C VAL A 2 1.99 -2.15 -7.02
N GLY A 3 3.24 -2.28 -6.56
CA GLY A 3 4.43 -2.16 -7.39
C GLY A 3 5.60 -1.47 -6.67
N LEU A 4 6.78 -1.54 -7.26
CA LEU A 4 8.02 -1.00 -6.70
C LEU A 4 8.08 0.56 -6.76
N PRO A 5 8.93 1.21 -5.94
CA PRO A 5 9.29 2.61 -6.14
C PRO A 5 9.75 2.85 -7.59
N GLY A 6 9.27 3.93 -8.22
CA GLY A 6 9.52 4.24 -9.64
C GLY A 6 8.52 3.64 -10.64
N ALA A 7 7.65 2.70 -10.23
CA ALA A 7 6.69 2.06 -11.15
C ALA A 7 5.52 2.95 -11.62
N GLY A 8 5.38 4.16 -11.09
CA GLY A 8 4.32 5.10 -11.48
C GLY A 8 3.00 4.96 -10.71
N LYS A 9 2.98 4.21 -9.59
CA LYS A 9 1.80 4.01 -8.74
C LYS A 9 1.09 5.31 -8.36
N THR A 10 1.84 6.28 -7.82
CA THR A 10 1.28 7.56 -7.38
C THR A 10 0.64 8.35 -8.52
N ALA A 11 1.20 8.28 -9.73
CA ALA A 11 0.60 8.92 -10.89
C ALA A 11 -0.74 8.27 -11.27
N GLN A 12 -0.80 6.93 -11.25
CA GLN A 12 -2.05 6.20 -11.49
C GLN A 12 -3.08 6.44 -10.36
N ALA A 13 -2.64 6.47 -9.10
CA ALA A 13 -3.50 6.74 -7.95
C ALA A 13 -4.15 8.12 -8.06
N ARG A 14 -3.36 9.16 -8.40
CA ARG A 14 -3.87 10.53 -8.61
C ARG A 14 -4.84 10.61 -9.78
N ARG A 15 -4.62 9.84 -10.85
CA ARG A 15 -5.57 9.75 -11.97
C ARG A 15 -6.91 9.17 -11.52
N ILE A 16 -6.89 8.02 -10.83
CA ILE A 16 -8.12 7.41 -10.31
C ILE A 16 -8.83 8.35 -9.32
N GLU A 17 -8.09 9.00 -8.43
CA GLU A 17 -8.62 10.01 -7.50
C GLU A 17 -9.34 11.13 -8.25
N ALA A 18 -8.72 11.71 -9.28
CA ALA A 18 -9.31 12.78 -10.08
C ALA A 18 -10.54 12.31 -10.87
N ASP A 19 -10.51 11.11 -11.42
CA ASP A 19 -11.60 10.57 -12.26
C ASP A 19 -12.82 10.11 -11.45
N THR A 20 -12.62 9.68 -10.21
CA THR A 20 -13.66 9.01 -9.40
C THR A 20 -14.06 9.77 -8.14
N GLY A 21 -13.24 10.73 -7.68
CA GLY A 21 -13.40 11.38 -6.38
C GLY A 21 -13.08 10.47 -5.19
N ALA A 22 -12.44 9.31 -5.42
CA ALA A 22 -12.02 8.41 -4.35
C ALA A 22 -10.97 9.05 -3.43
N LEU A 23 -11.08 8.82 -2.13
CA LEU A 23 -10.11 9.28 -1.13
C LEU A 23 -8.78 8.54 -1.32
N ARG A 24 -7.71 9.25 -1.71
CA ARG A 24 -6.36 8.70 -1.78
C ARG A 24 -5.63 8.84 -0.46
N LEU A 25 -5.13 7.72 0.06
CA LEU A 25 -4.31 7.66 1.27
C LEU A 25 -2.91 7.18 0.90
N THR A 26 -1.90 7.98 1.21
CA THR A 26 -0.48 7.64 1.00
C THR A 26 0.38 8.11 2.17
N PRO A 27 1.24 7.26 2.74
CA PRO A 27 2.16 7.66 3.80
C PRO A 27 3.23 8.65 3.29
N ASP A 28 3.59 8.60 2.01
CA ASP A 28 4.70 9.37 1.44
C ASP A 28 4.51 10.89 1.62
N GLU A 29 3.27 11.38 1.60
CA GLU A 29 2.93 12.81 1.78
C GLU A 29 2.93 13.25 3.26
N TRP A 30 3.06 12.32 4.20
CA TRP A 30 2.87 12.57 5.64
C TRP A 30 4.10 12.20 6.48
N MET A 31 4.99 11.33 5.98
CA MET A 31 6.18 10.92 6.70
C MET A 31 7.07 12.11 7.10
N VAL A 32 7.41 12.99 6.16
CA VAL A 32 8.23 14.18 6.47
C VAL A 32 7.48 15.18 7.36
N PRO A 33 6.23 15.60 7.06
CA PRO A 33 5.51 16.54 7.92
C PRO A 33 5.26 16.07 9.34
N LEU A 34 5.02 14.77 9.56
CA LEU A 34 4.72 14.23 10.89
C LEU A 34 5.96 13.80 11.67
N PHE A 35 6.98 13.29 10.98
CA PHE A 35 8.09 12.59 11.63
C PHE A 35 9.47 13.13 11.28
N GLY A 36 9.58 14.08 10.34
CA GLY A 36 10.85 14.67 9.90
C GLY A 36 11.74 13.72 9.10
N HIS A 37 11.26 12.54 8.74
CA HIS A 37 11.99 11.51 8.03
C HIS A 37 11.15 10.98 6.86
N THR A 38 11.80 10.62 5.76
CA THR A 38 11.14 10.04 4.58
C THR A 38 10.89 8.53 4.73
N ASP A 39 11.75 7.84 5.49
CA ASP A 39 11.73 6.39 5.60
C ASP A 39 12.12 5.92 7.01
N GLU A 40 11.10 5.63 7.83
CA GLU A 40 11.26 5.01 9.15
C GLU A 40 10.16 3.96 9.31
N ALA A 41 10.55 2.68 9.25
CA ALA A 41 9.64 1.56 9.08
C ALA A 41 8.55 1.48 10.17
N GLU A 42 8.89 1.70 11.43
CA GLU A 42 7.95 1.65 12.56
C GLU A 42 6.90 2.76 12.46
N LYS A 43 7.33 4.00 12.22
CA LYS A 43 6.44 5.16 12.06
C LYS A 43 5.56 5.03 10.81
N ARG A 44 6.13 4.51 9.72
CA ARG A 44 5.38 4.22 8.49
C ARG A 44 4.31 3.16 8.74
N ALA A 45 4.63 2.07 9.45
CA ALA A 45 3.66 1.03 9.79
C ALA A 45 2.52 1.57 10.69
N LEU A 46 2.83 2.45 11.64
CA LEU A 46 1.82 3.16 12.45
C LEU A 46 0.94 4.07 11.60
N LEU A 47 1.50 4.77 10.62
CA LEU A 47 0.71 5.64 9.74
C LEU A 47 -0.17 4.85 8.77
N GLU A 48 0.40 3.82 8.13
CA GLU A 48 -0.32 2.91 7.24
C GLU A 48 -1.50 2.24 7.96
N GLY A 49 -1.32 1.77 9.20
CA GLY A 49 -2.42 1.19 9.99
C GLY A 49 -3.55 2.18 10.24
N ARG A 50 -3.21 3.44 10.50
CA ARG A 50 -4.22 4.47 10.73
C ARG A 50 -4.96 4.80 9.44
N PHE A 51 -4.26 4.83 8.31
CA PHE A 51 -4.89 4.98 6.99
C PHE A 51 -5.77 3.80 6.61
N ILE A 52 -5.39 2.56 6.92
CA ILE A 52 -6.26 1.39 6.69
C ILE A 52 -7.51 1.49 7.55
N TRP A 53 -7.39 1.94 8.81
CA TRP A 53 -8.55 2.17 9.65
C TRP A 53 -9.46 3.28 9.08
N VAL A 54 -8.90 4.41 8.64
CA VAL A 54 -9.66 5.48 7.98
C VAL A 54 -10.35 4.95 6.72
N ALA A 55 -9.64 4.17 5.91
CA ALA A 55 -10.19 3.54 4.71
C ALA A 55 -11.41 2.68 5.04
N HIS A 56 -11.31 1.81 6.04
CA HIS A 56 -12.43 1.00 6.50
C HIS A 56 -13.63 1.85 6.91
N GLN A 57 -13.43 2.91 7.69
CA GLN A 57 -14.52 3.82 8.09
C GLN A 57 -15.13 4.55 6.88
N SER A 58 -14.30 5.03 5.95
CA SER A 58 -14.75 5.70 4.73
C SER A 58 -15.56 4.78 3.82
N LEU A 59 -15.13 3.52 3.65
CA LEU A 59 -15.87 2.51 2.89
C LEU A 59 -17.26 2.25 3.50
N ARG A 60 -17.34 2.10 4.83
CA ARG A 60 -18.63 1.97 5.54
C ARG A 60 -19.53 3.20 5.41
N GLY A 61 -18.92 4.37 5.18
CA GLY A 61 -19.62 5.62 4.87
C GLY A 61 -20.04 5.77 3.40
N GLY A 62 -19.79 4.77 2.55
CA GLY A 62 -20.14 4.79 1.12
C GLY A 62 -19.14 5.52 0.22
N LEU A 63 -17.95 5.86 0.72
CA LEU A 63 -16.89 6.47 -0.08
C LEU A 63 -16.02 5.39 -0.76
N SER A 64 -15.39 5.74 -1.87
CA SER A 64 -14.32 4.93 -2.48
C SER A 64 -12.95 5.36 -1.96
N VAL A 65 -12.01 4.41 -1.81
CA VAL A 65 -10.69 4.67 -1.23
C VAL A 65 -9.58 4.06 -2.09
N ILE A 66 -8.46 4.76 -2.21
CA ILE A 66 -7.23 4.30 -2.86
C ILE A 66 -6.12 4.25 -1.82
N LEU A 67 -5.56 3.06 -1.58
CA LEU A 67 -4.34 2.91 -0.79
C LEU A 67 -3.12 2.91 -1.71
N ASP A 68 -2.30 3.96 -1.62
CA ASP A 68 -1.05 4.12 -2.39
C ASP A 68 0.18 3.85 -1.50
N PHE A 69 0.34 2.59 -1.08
CA PHE A 69 1.38 2.14 -0.14
C PHE A 69 2.49 1.32 -0.83
N GLY A 70 2.23 0.76 -2.01
CA GLY A 70 3.10 -0.19 -2.70
C GLY A 70 2.76 -1.66 -2.47
N CYS A 71 2.24 -2.03 -1.28
CA CYS A 71 1.80 -3.38 -0.88
C CYS A 71 2.75 -4.50 -1.37
N TRP A 72 3.80 -4.72 -0.60
CA TRP A 72 5.00 -5.47 -0.97
C TRP A 72 4.85 -6.98 -0.84
N SER A 73 4.00 -7.46 0.06
CA SER A 73 3.77 -8.89 0.28
C SER A 73 2.36 -9.33 -0.12
N ILE A 74 2.22 -10.64 -0.35
CA ILE A 74 0.92 -11.26 -0.61
C ILE A 74 -0.02 -11.15 0.60
N GLU A 75 0.53 -11.31 1.81
CA GLU A 75 -0.20 -11.18 3.06
C GLU A 75 -0.75 -9.77 3.28
N GLU A 76 0.03 -8.73 2.96
CA GLU A 76 -0.45 -7.34 3.04
C GLU A 76 -1.67 -7.13 2.15
N ARG A 77 -1.64 -7.69 0.94
CA ARG A 77 -2.73 -7.53 -0.04
C ARG A 77 -3.97 -8.31 0.37
N TYR A 78 -3.83 -9.53 0.88
CA TYR A 78 -4.96 -10.27 1.43
C TYR A 78 -5.54 -9.64 2.69
N ALA A 79 -4.70 -9.12 3.59
CA ALA A 79 -5.14 -8.40 4.78
C ALA A 79 -5.94 -7.14 4.43
N ILE A 80 -5.47 -6.34 3.47
CA ILE A 80 -6.20 -5.16 2.99
C ILE A 80 -7.53 -5.57 2.31
N ARG A 81 -7.53 -6.66 1.55
CA ARG A 81 -8.77 -7.18 0.94
C ARG A 81 -9.78 -7.66 1.99
N ASP A 82 -9.34 -8.30 3.08
CA ASP A 82 -10.19 -8.64 4.23
C ASP A 82 -10.79 -7.38 4.88
N VAL A 83 -9.99 -6.31 5.03
CA VAL A 83 -10.51 -5.02 5.51
C VAL A 83 -11.62 -4.47 4.62
N ALA A 84 -11.45 -4.52 3.29
CA ALA A 84 -12.50 -4.09 2.36
C ALA A 84 -13.76 -4.98 2.45
N ALA A 85 -13.58 -6.30 2.54
CA ALA A 85 -14.69 -7.25 2.67
C ALA A 85 -15.51 -7.02 3.95
N ARG A 86 -14.86 -6.70 5.08
CA ARG A 86 -15.52 -6.34 6.35
C ARG A 86 -16.31 -5.04 6.30
N ALA A 87 -15.95 -4.15 5.38
CA ALA A 87 -16.72 -2.95 5.07
C ALA A 87 -17.80 -3.19 4.01
N GLU A 88 -18.03 -4.44 3.59
CA GLU A 88 -18.96 -4.83 2.51
C GLU A 88 -18.63 -4.13 1.18
N ALA A 89 -17.37 -3.77 0.97
CA ALA A 89 -16.90 -3.06 -0.20
C ALA A 89 -16.26 -4.01 -1.24
N SER A 90 -16.38 -3.64 -2.52
CA SER A 90 -15.61 -4.26 -3.59
C SER A 90 -14.12 -3.92 -3.48
N PHE A 91 -13.25 -4.84 -3.88
CA PHE A 91 -11.80 -4.67 -3.88
C PHE A 91 -11.25 -4.75 -5.30
N SER A 92 -10.25 -3.91 -5.63
CA SER A 92 -9.56 -3.94 -6.92
C SER A 92 -8.06 -3.72 -6.74
N LEU A 93 -7.27 -4.60 -7.36
CA LEU A 93 -5.82 -4.57 -7.30
C LEU A 93 -5.26 -3.92 -8.57
N HIS A 94 -4.63 -2.75 -8.43
CA HIS A 94 -3.92 -2.07 -9.52
C HIS A 94 -2.42 -2.32 -9.40
N HIS A 95 -1.92 -3.29 -10.17
CA HIS A 95 -0.49 -3.60 -10.27
C HIS A 95 0.15 -2.78 -11.39
N LEU A 96 1.25 -2.10 -11.08
CA LEU A 96 2.07 -1.41 -12.07
C LEU A 96 3.47 -2.02 -12.06
N GLU A 97 3.85 -2.53 -13.24
CA GLU A 97 5.16 -3.12 -13.48
C GLU A 97 5.80 -2.42 -14.68
N VAL A 98 7.08 -2.09 -14.54
CA VAL A 98 7.92 -1.55 -15.61
C VAL A 98 9.29 -2.19 -15.52
N GLY A 99 10.00 -2.25 -16.64
CA GLY A 99 11.33 -2.87 -16.69
C GLY A 99 12.29 -2.20 -15.69
N GLU A 100 13.17 -2.99 -15.08
CA GLU A 100 14.02 -2.52 -13.97
C GLU A 100 14.88 -1.30 -14.33
N ALA A 101 15.47 -1.29 -15.53
CA ALA A 101 16.24 -0.16 -16.03
C ALA A 101 15.40 1.13 -16.14
N GLU A 102 14.16 1.00 -16.64
CA GLU A 102 13.22 2.12 -16.72
C GLU A 102 12.76 2.56 -15.33
N ARG A 103 12.50 1.62 -14.41
CA ARG A 103 12.11 1.90 -13.03
C ARG A 103 13.15 2.76 -12.32
N ARG A 104 14.43 2.38 -12.41
CA ARG A 104 15.56 3.12 -11.83
C ARG A 104 15.70 4.50 -12.44
N ALA A 105 15.64 4.61 -13.76
CA ALA A 105 15.70 5.90 -14.45
C ALA A 105 14.56 6.84 -14.01
N ARG A 106 13.33 6.34 -13.86
CA ARG A 106 12.18 7.13 -13.38
C ARG A 106 12.33 7.54 -11.91
N ALA A 107 12.87 6.67 -11.07
CA ALA A 107 13.14 6.96 -9.67
C ALA A 107 14.14 8.11 -9.53
N GLU A 108 15.25 8.05 -10.28
CA GLU A 108 16.27 9.09 -10.32
C GLU A 108 15.70 10.44 -10.79
N VAL A 109 14.96 10.45 -11.89
CA VAL A 109 14.30 11.67 -12.39
C VAL A 109 13.33 12.26 -11.36
N ARG A 110 12.60 11.41 -10.62
CA ARG A 110 11.68 11.88 -9.57
C ARG A 110 12.45 12.54 -8.43
N TRP A 111 13.53 11.92 -7.96
CA TRP A 111 14.39 12.47 -6.92
C TRP A 111 14.94 13.85 -7.32
N GLN A 112 15.49 13.97 -8.53
CA GLN A 112 16.04 15.23 -9.04
C GLN A 112 14.99 16.35 -9.17
N ARG A 113 13.72 16.00 -9.42
CA ARG A 113 12.63 16.96 -9.62
C ARG A 113 12.01 17.45 -8.31
N ASP A 114 11.89 16.56 -7.32
CA ASP A 114 11.19 16.85 -6.06
C ASP A 114 11.81 16.07 -4.91
N THR A 115 12.74 16.72 -4.21
CA THR A 115 13.43 16.18 -3.03
C THR A 115 12.57 16.22 -1.76
N THR A 116 11.37 16.80 -1.81
CA THR A 116 10.47 16.89 -0.65
C THR A 116 9.52 15.69 -0.54
N SER A 117 9.19 15.07 -1.68
CA SER A 117 8.29 13.91 -1.77
C SER A 117 8.96 12.66 -2.37
N ALA A 118 10.27 12.71 -2.54
CA ALA A 118 11.11 11.60 -2.98
C ALA A 118 12.44 11.62 -2.22
N TYR A 119 13.15 10.51 -2.24
CA TYR A 119 14.48 10.35 -1.65
C TYR A 119 15.43 9.72 -2.66
N GLU A 120 16.72 9.97 -2.49
CA GLU A 120 17.77 9.35 -3.28
C GLU A 120 17.78 7.83 -3.02
N MET A 121 17.78 7.03 -4.09
CA MET A 121 17.84 5.57 -4.00
C MET A 121 19.15 5.10 -4.63
N SER A 122 19.99 4.46 -3.84
CA SER A 122 21.20 3.81 -4.31
C SER A 122 20.87 2.55 -5.14
N SER A 123 21.85 2.03 -5.87
CA SER A 123 21.67 0.76 -6.59
C SER A 123 21.36 -0.40 -5.65
N ASP A 124 21.94 -0.39 -4.44
CA ASP A 124 21.71 -1.39 -3.40
C ASP A 124 20.27 -1.28 -2.84
N ASP A 125 19.74 -0.07 -2.68
CA ASP A 125 18.33 0.13 -2.28
C ASP A 125 17.39 -0.48 -3.32
N HIS A 126 17.67 -0.21 -4.59
CA HIS A 126 16.87 -0.75 -5.68
C HIS A 126 16.90 -2.29 -5.74
N ASP A 127 18.06 -2.90 -5.51
CA ASP A 127 18.23 -4.36 -5.43
C ASP A 127 17.49 -4.94 -4.21
N GLY A 128 17.64 -4.29 -3.05
CA GLY A 128 16.94 -4.67 -1.82
C GLY A 128 15.42 -4.60 -1.96
N PHE A 129 14.90 -3.58 -2.65
CA PHE A 129 13.49 -3.46 -2.95
C PHE A 129 12.99 -4.58 -3.86
N LEU A 130 13.74 -4.90 -4.91
CA LEU A 130 13.38 -5.99 -5.82
C LEU A 130 13.38 -7.34 -5.10
N ALA A 131 14.37 -7.60 -4.24
CA ALA A 131 14.47 -8.83 -3.47
C ALA A 131 13.36 -9.00 -2.42
N SER A 132 12.83 -7.89 -1.91
CA SER A 132 11.80 -7.88 -0.85
C SER A 132 10.36 -7.85 -1.40
N PHE A 133 10.18 -7.58 -2.69
CA PHE A 133 8.87 -7.43 -3.31
C PHE A 133 8.36 -8.74 -3.92
N THR A 134 7.17 -9.15 -3.51
CA THR A 134 6.47 -10.29 -4.11
C THR A 134 5.38 -9.78 -5.04
N PRO A 135 5.47 -9.99 -6.37
CA PRO A 135 4.45 -9.53 -7.30
C PRO A 135 3.09 -10.21 -7.05
N PRO A 136 1.96 -9.59 -7.45
CA PRO A 136 0.66 -10.22 -7.40
C PRO A 136 0.62 -11.53 -8.20
N THR A 137 0.03 -12.55 -7.59
CA THR A 137 -0.27 -13.83 -8.25
C THR A 137 -1.47 -13.69 -9.19
N ALA A 138 -1.61 -14.63 -10.12
CA ALA A 138 -2.78 -14.70 -11.00
C ALA A 138 -4.11 -14.79 -10.22
N ALA A 139 -4.13 -15.54 -9.12
CA ALA A 139 -5.30 -15.67 -8.24
C ALA A 139 -5.71 -14.33 -7.60
N GLU A 140 -4.73 -13.53 -7.16
CA GLU A 140 -4.98 -12.19 -6.62
C GLU A 140 -5.58 -11.24 -7.67
N VAL A 141 -5.06 -11.30 -8.91
CA VAL A 141 -5.55 -10.47 -10.02
C VAL A 141 -6.94 -10.92 -10.48
N ALA A 142 -7.21 -12.23 -10.49
CA ALA A 142 -8.51 -12.80 -10.84
C ALA A 142 -9.58 -12.58 -9.76
N GLY A 143 -9.19 -12.15 -8.56
CA GLY A 143 -10.10 -11.93 -7.44
C GLY A 143 -10.65 -13.24 -6.86
N GLU A 144 -9.91 -14.34 -6.95
CA GLU A 144 -10.29 -15.64 -6.37
C GLU A 144 -10.62 -15.51 -4.87
N PRO A 145 -11.41 -16.41 -4.26
CA PRO A 145 -11.77 -16.32 -2.85
C PRO A 145 -10.56 -16.10 -1.92
N LEU A 146 -10.75 -15.29 -0.87
CA LEU A 146 -9.70 -15.04 0.12
C LEU A 146 -9.24 -16.38 0.75
N PRO A 147 -7.93 -16.67 0.76
CA PRO A 147 -7.42 -17.85 1.46
C PRO A 147 -7.54 -17.65 2.99
N ALA A 148 -7.38 -18.74 3.75
CA ALA A 148 -7.25 -18.64 5.20
C ALA A 148 -6.00 -17.81 5.58
N ALA A 149 -6.10 -17.05 6.67
CA ALA A 149 -4.96 -16.36 7.24
C ALA A 149 -3.85 -17.34 7.66
N PRO A 150 -2.58 -16.91 7.76
CA PRO A 150 -1.50 -17.77 8.21
C PRO A 150 -1.83 -18.38 9.58
N ARG A 151 -1.48 -19.66 9.80
CA ARG A 151 -1.93 -20.48 10.95
C ARG A 151 -1.59 -19.90 12.33
N THR A 152 -0.63 -18.98 12.42
CA THR A 152 -0.25 -18.28 13.64
C THR A 152 -1.23 -17.17 14.04
N PHE A 153 -2.19 -16.84 13.19
CA PHE A 153 -3.18 -15.79 13.39
C PHE A 153 -4.60 -16.35 13.28
N GLU A 154 -5.51 -15.76 14.05
CA GLU A 154 -6.93 -16.17 14.10
C GLU A 154 -7.70 -15.70 12.87
N SER A 155 -7.27 -14.62 12.23
CA SER A 155 -7.92 -13.99 11.09
C SER A 155 -6.93 -13.10 10.33
N TRP A 156 -7.32 -12.64 9.14
CA TRP A 156 -6.57 -11.63 8.40
C TRP A 156 -6.53 -10.30 9.16
N SER A 157 -7.61 -9.92 9.84
CA SER A 157 -7.65 -8.78 10.77
C SER A 157 -6.62 -8.89 11.91
N HIS A 158 -6.44 -10.10 12.49
CA HIS A 158 -5.37 -10.34 13.46
C HIS A 158 -3.99 -10.12 12.86
N TRP A 159 -3.71 -10.74 11.71
CA TRP A 159 -2.45 -10.53 11.00
C TRP A 159 -2.23 -9.03 10.71
N ALA A 160 -3.25 -8.33 10.23
CA ALA A 160 -3.20 -6.91 9.88
C ALA A 160 -2.85 -6.02 11.07
N SER A 161 -3.43 -6.28 12.26
CA SER A 161 -3.12 -5.52 13.48
C SER A 161 -1.67 -5.70 13.95
N GLN A 162 -1.01 -6.81 13.58
CA GLN A 162 0.38 -7.08 13.93
C GLN A 162 1.33 -6.41 12.93
N ARG A 163 0.98 -6.45 11.63
CA ARG A 163 1.73 -5.73 10.58
C ARG A 163 1.61 -4.21 10.69
N TRP A 164 0.45 -3.72 11.12
CA TRP A 164 0.10 -2.32 11.26
C TRP A 164 -0.44 -2.02 12.67
N PRO A 165 0.44 -1.71 13.64
CA PRO A 165 0.06 -1.68 15.07
C PRO A 165 -1.03 -0.69 15.48
N SER A 166 -1.33 0.31 14.65
CA SER A 166 -2.39 1.30 14.89
C SER A 166 -3.75 0.90 14.29
N LEU A 167 -3.81 -0.21 13.56
CA LEU A 167 -5.04 -0.79 13.03
C LEU A 167 -5.65 -1.73 14.09
N PRO A 168 -6.83 -1.43 14.65
CA PRO A 168 -7.48 -2.34 15.60
C PRO A 168 -7.92 -3.64 14.93
N ARG A 169 -8.15 -4.67 15.76
CA ARG A 169 -8.80 -5.93 15.36
C ARG A 169 -10.24 -5.67 14.91
N LEU A 170 -10.45 -5.53 13.59
CA LEU A 170 -11.76 -5.32 12.95
C LEU A 170 -12.69 -6.54 13.00
N ASP A 171 -12.20 -7.67 13.53
CA ASP A 171 -12.95 -8.89 13.78
C ASP A 171 -13.51 -9.00 15.20
N LEU A 172 -13.16 -8.06 16.06
CA LEU A 172 -13.65 -7.96 17.43
C LEU A 172 -14.59 -6.76 17.64
N SER A 173 -14.83 -5.98 16.59
CA SER A 173 -15.57 -4.70 16.62
C SER A 173 -16.95 -4.80 15.99
#